data_AF-A0A410FSR8-F1
#
_entry.id   AF-A0A410FSR8-F1
#
_cell.length_a   1.000
_cell.length_b   1.000
_cell.length_c   1.000
_cell.angle_alpha   90.00
_cell.angle_beta   90.00
_cell.angle_gamma   90.00
#
_symmetry.space_group_name_H-M   'P 1'
#
loop_
_entity.id
_entity.type
_entity.pdbx_description
1 polymer ?
#
loop_
_entity_poly.entity_id
_entity_poly.type
_entity_poly.pdbx_seq_one_letter_code
_entity_poly.pdbx_strand_id
1 'polypeptide(L)'
;MVRRCLGFVLCGVWMAALGWGQGAVTLRWSWQVEAAQACSSAEATLLLCQVPEGSAASVTLSVSADPARAVHVAPVAVPAGWPAASSSSGWGTATTVYRFTPPPGSAGRLVEILYRAWTDGVPALDLKLAVNISAPVPACSLAGPAPAGSREMEARLAWSADRPLTWDDFWAPPPPDRDPQAAAAIAIVIDYQLEPVLTPDGPKWRAGVGSLVVTAAMERDRSWALADRRTPTGLGHEQRHFDLAEAYRRLLEAALRGLSATGSSAAEAAQNLLSQGRAVFQEVMDRHSAAQAQYDRDTNHGRDAARQEEWDRRIAGWLSDPYLRLP
;
A
#
# COMPACT_ATOMS: atom_id res chain seq x y z
N MET A 1 27.90 -15.58 11.08
CA MET A 1 27.45 -14.18 11.10
C MET A 1 26.03 -14.14 10.55
N VAL A 2 25.08 -13.78 11.40
CA VAL A 2 23.64 -13.86 11.17
C VAL A 2 23.22 -12.76 10.18
N ARG A 3 22.72 -13.14 8.99
CA ARG A 3 21.95 -12.23 8.13
C ARG A 3 20.47 -12.51 8.37
N ARG A 4 19.77 -11.48 8.86
CA ARG A 4 18.33 -11.47 9.12
C ARG A 4 17.56 -11.67 7.81
N CYS A 5 16.69 -12.66 7.75
CA CYS A 5 15.65 -12.75 6.72
C CYS A 5 14.61 -11.66 7.00
N LEU A 6 14.55 -10.61 6.16
CA LEU A 6 13.39 -9.73 6.10
C LEU A 6 12.34 -10.43 5.23
N GLY A 7 11.37 -11.09 5.88
CA GLY A 7 10.08 -11.34 5.25
C GLY A 7 9.37 -10.00 5.08
N PHE A 8 8.88 -9.72 3.87
CA PHE A 8 8.07 -8.54 3.59
C PHE A 8 6.76 -8.64 4.36
N VAL A 9 6.71 -7.99 5.53
CA VAL A 9 5.46 -7.55 6.15
C VAL A 9 5.08 -6.28 5.38
N LEU A 10 4.03 -6.33 4.58
CA LEU A 10 3.46 -5.20 3.85
C LEU A 10 2.90 -4.17 4.85
N CYS A 11 3.76 -3.35 5.46
CA CYS A 11 3.33 -2.23 6.32
C CYS A 11 2.63 -1.17 5.47
N GLY A 12 1.31 -1.26 5.34
CA GLY A 12 0.50 -0.20 4.75
C GLY A 12 0.25 0.93 5.77
N VAL A 13 0.70 2.15 5.48
CA VAL A 13 0.41 3.35 6.29
C VAL A 13 -0.96 3.91 5.91
N TRP A 14 -1.97 3.66 6.75
CA TRP A 14 -3.33 4.16 6.58
C TRP A 14 -3.58 5.39 7.46
N MET A 15 -4.02 6.51 6.87
CA MET A 15 -4.45 7.73 7.59
C MET A 15 -5.96 7.94 7.45
N ALA A 16 -6.66 7.97 8.58
CA ALA A 16 -8.05 8.44 8.68
C ALA A 16 -8.08 9.70 9.53
N ALA A 17 -8.47 10.85 8.96
CA ALA A 17 -8.53 12.14 9.65
C ALA A 17 -9.97 12.62 9.81
N LEU A 18 -10.45 12.73 11.05
CA LEU A 18 -11.81 13.18 11.35
C LEU A 18 -11.80 14.15 12.54
N GLY A 19 -12.82 15.01 12.64
CA GLY A 19 -12.89 16.05 13.66
C GLY A 19 -14.30 16.23 14.22
N TRP A 20 -14.37 16.49 15.53
CA TRP A 20 -15.61 16.80 16.25
C TRP A 20 -15.33 17.96 17.21
N GLY A 21 -16.30 18.87 17.39
CA GLY A 21 -16.14 20.06 18.22
C GLY A 21 -17.46 20.50 18.86
N GLN A 22 -17.34 21.07 20.06
CA GLN A 22 -18.38 21.87 20.71
C GLN A 22 -17.75 23.18 21.22
N GLY A 23 -18.40 24.32 20.99
CA GLY A 23 -17.85 25.63 21.32
C GLY A 23 -16.75 26.08 20.36
N ALA A 24 -15.69 26.71 20.87
CA ALA A 24 -14.59 27.30 20.09
C ALA A 24 -13.38 26.34 19.89
N VAL A 25 -13.56 25.04 20.08
CA VAL A 25 -12.48 24.05 20.14
C VAL A 25 -12.83 22.81 19.33
N THR A 26 -11.92 22.40 18.45
CA THR A 26 -12.05 21.20 17.63
C THR A 26 -10.94 20.21 17.95
N LEU A 27 -11.31 18.96 18.25
CA LEU A 27 -10.35 17.86 18.28
C LEU A 27 -10.29 17.21 16.90
N ARG A 28 -9.08 16.94 16.43
CA ARG A 28 -8.80 16.16 15.21
C ARG A 28 -7.95 14.97 15.59
N TRP A 29 -8.14 13.83 14.94
CA TRP A 29 -7.29 12.66 15.16
C TRP A 29 -6.88 12.04 13.84
N SER A 30 -5.76 11.32 13.88
CA SER A 30 -5.31 10.46 12.79
C SER A 30 -4.69 9.19 13.33
N TRP A 31 -4.93 8.11 12.60
CA TRP A 31 -4.26 6.84 12.79
C TRP A 31 -3.15 6.69 11.73
N GLN A 32 -2.07 6.02 12.06
CA GLN A 32 -1.08 5.51 11.11
C GLN A 32 -0.76 4.08 11.52
N VAL A 33 -0.90 3.13 10.61
CA VAL A 33 -0.72 1.70 10.93
C VAL A 33 0.49 1.14 10.18
N GLU A 34 1.18 0.21 10.81
CA GLU A 34 2.24 -0.62 10.25
C GLU A 34 1.89 -2.05 10.64
N ALA A 35 1.20 -2.78 9.77
CA ALA A 35 0.75 -4.15 10.01
C ALA A 35 0.83 -4.96 8.71
N ALA A 36 0.83 -6.29 8.81
CA ALA A 36 0.97 -7.18 7.66
C ALA A 36 -0.18 -7.12 6.63
N GLN A 37 -1.34 -6.59 7.02
CA GLN A 37 -2.51 -6.47 6.17
C GLN A 37 -3.17 -5.09 6.37
N ALA A 38 -4.03 -4.70 5.42
CA ALA A 38 -4.67 -3.39 5.39
C ALA A 38 -5.66 -3.16 6.56
N CYS A 39 -5.85 -1.89 6.91
CA CYS A 39 -6.88 -1.44 7.85
C CYS A 39 -7.89 -0.54 7.14
N SER A 40 -9.14 -0.55 7.58
CA SER A 40 -10.19 0.34 7.11
C SER A 40 -10.76 1.17 8.26
N SER A 41 -11.12 2.42 7.99
CA SER A 41 -11.95 3.19 8.92
C SER A 41 -13.40 2.73 8.76
N ALA A 42 -13.98 2.13 9.79
CA ALA A 42 -15.35 1.62 9.75
C ALA A 42 -16.39 2.68 10.20
N GLU A 43 -16.00 3.57 11.11
CA GLU A 43 -16.80 4.70 11.61
C GLU A 43 -15.87 5.89 11.93
N ALA A 44 -16.42 7.01 12.40
CA ALA A 44 -15.62 8.22 12.58
C ALA A 44 -14.45 8.06 13.57
N THR A 45 -14.62 7.24 14.61
CA THR A 45 -13.63 7.02 15.67
C THR A 45 -13.07 5.59 15.68
N LEU A 46 -13.52 4.73 14.74
CA LEU A 46 -13.19 3.31 14.70
C LEU A 46 -12.25 2.98 13.54
N LEU A 47 -11.06 2.47 13.89
CA LEU A 47 -10.13 1.84 12.96
C LEU A 47 -10.24 0.32 13.07
N LEU A 48 -10.51 -0.36 11.96
CA LEU A 48 -10.58 -1.82 11.87
C LEU A 48 -9.38 -2.36 11.11
N CYS A 49 -8.60 -3.24 11.72
CA CYS A 49 -7.40 -3.85 11.13
C CYS A 49 -7.54 -5.37 11.03
N GLN A 50 -6.94 -5.97 10.01
CA GLN A 50 -6.69 -7.42 9.94
C GLN A 50 -5.23 -7.66 10.31
N VAL A 51 -4.94 -8.53 11.29
CA VAL A 51 -3.56 -8.85 11.69
C VAL A 51 -3.42 -10.36 11.90
N PRO A 52 -2.54 -11.04 11.15
CA PRO A 52 -2.31 -12.46 11.37
C PRO A 52 -1.75 -12.74 12.76
N GLU A 53 -2.17 -13.85 13.36
CA GLU A 53 -1.59 -14.38 14.58
C GLU A 53 -0.06 -14.48 14.48
N GLY A 54 0.65 -14.04 15.54
CA GLY A 54 2.12 -14.04 15.57
C GLY A 54 2.80 -12.96 14.71
N SER A 55 2.05 -12.13 13.96
CA SER A 55 2.62 -11.00 13.22
C SER A 55 2.68 -9.74 14.07
N ALA A 56 3.83 -9.07 14.08
CA ALA A 56 3.97 -7.78 14.75
C ALA A 56 3.19 -6.70 14.00
N ALA A 57 2.54 -5.82 14.76
CA ALA A 57 1.87 -4.63 14.24
C ALA A 57 2.17 -3.43 15.16
N SER A 58 2.21 -2.24 14.56
CA SER A 58 2.22 -0.99 15.30
C SER A 58 1.24 0.02 14.77
N VAL A 59 0.59 0.74 15.69
CA VAL A 59 -0.41 1.75 15.40
C VAL A 59 -0.01 3.04 16.11
N THR A 60 0.13 4.12 15.35
CA THR A 60 0.36 5.47 15.86
C THR A 60 -0.96 6.23 15.85
N LEU A 61 -1.37 6.73 17.01
CA LEU A 61 -2.51 7.61 17.18
C LEU A 61 -2.01 9.02 17.46
N SER A 62 -2.39 9.98 16.61
CA SER A 62 -2.13 11.40 16.81
C SER A 62 -3.44 12.14 17.01
N VAL A 63 -3.56 12.92 18.09
CA VAL A 63 -4.73 13.76 18.38
C VAL A 63 -4.28 15.20 18.55
N SER A 64 -4.94 16.13 17.87
CA SER A 64 -4.66 17.57 17.94
C SER A 64 -5.88 18.39 18.30
N ALA A 65 -5.65 19.57 18.89
CA ALA A 65 -6.69 20.52 19.24
C ALA A 65 -6.46 21.86 18.52
N ASP A 66 -7.55 22.44 18.02
CA ASP A 66 -7.58 23.75 17.38
C ASP A 66 -8.62 24.65 18.07
N PRO A 67 -8.23 25.80 18.67
CA PRO A 67 -6.87 26.32 18.79
C PRO A 67 -6.03 25.49 19.76
N ALA A 68 -4.70 25.50 19.54
CA ALA A 68 -3.73 24.70 20.27
C ALA A 68 -3.83 24.88 21.80
N ARG A 69 -3.90 23.75 22.50
CA ARG A 69 -4.05 23.64 23.96
C ARG A 69 -3.56 22.27 24.43
N ALA A 70 -3.57 22.02 25.73
CA ALA A 70 -3.17 20.72 26.27
C ALA A 70 -4.11 19.60 25.77
N VAL A 71 -3.54 18.64 25.05
CA VAL A 71 -4.22 17.42 24.61
C VAL A 71 -3.64 16.24 25.37
N HIS A 72 -4.51 15.35 25.81
CA HIS A 72 -4.16 14.12 26.49
C HIS A 72 -4.79 12.94 25.78
N VAL A 73 -4.07 11.83 25.71
CA VAL A 73 -4.52 10.55 25.16
C VAL A 73 -4.09 9.46 26.14
N ALA A 74 -5.02 8.64 26.60
CA ALA A 74 -4.71 7.52 27.49
C ALA A 74 -5.48 6.26 27.08
N PRO A 75 -4.88 5.07 27.25
CA PRO A 75 -5.61 3.83 27.05
C PRO A 75 -6.64 3.64 28.17
N VAL A 76 -7.85 3.23 27.78
CA VAL A 76 -8.97 2.88 28.68
C VAL A 76 -9.08 1.38 28.82
N ALA A 77 -8.94 0.65 27.71
CA ALA A 77 -9.04 -0.80 27.70
C ALA A 77 -8.04 -1.39 26.70
N VAL A 78 -7.31 -2.39 27.16
CA VAL A 78 -6.39 -3.21 26.36
C VAL A 78 -6.72 -4.68 26.64
N PRO A 79 -6.75 -5.56 25.61
CA PRO A 79 -7.05 -6.97 25.82
C PRO A 79 -6.07 -7.66 26.80
N ALA A 80 -6.59 -8.59 27.60
CA ALA A 80 -5.74 -9.37 28.52
C ALA A 80 -4.69 -10.18 27.74
N GLY A 81 -3.45 -10.17 28.22
CA GLY A 81 -2.32 -10.84 27.57
C GLY A 81 -1.68 -10.05 26.42
N TRP A 82 -2.10 -8.80 26.19
CA TRP A 82 -1.47 -7.90 25.23
C TRP A 82 -0.53 -6.89 25.91
N PRO A 83 0.41 -6.27 25.17
CA PRO A 83 1.32 -5.27 25.74
C PRO A 83 0.58 -4.09 26.37
N ALA A 84 1.17 -3.47 27.39
CA ALA A 84 0.59 -2.27 27.96
C ALA A 84 0.64 -1.12 26.93
N ALA A 85 -0.48 -0.44 26.73
CA ALA A 85 -0.52 0.82 25.98
C ALA A 85 -0.04 1.98 26.87
N SER A 86 0.61 2.97 26.27
CA SER A 86 1.10 4.15 26.98
C SER A 86 0.20 5.37 26.76
N SER A 87 0.05 6.18 27.80
CA SER A 87 -0.53 7.51 27.69
C SER A 87 0.44 8.50 27.03
N SER A 88 -0.10 9.56 26.45
CA SER A 88 0.66 10.65 25.85
C SER A 88 -0.06 11.97 26.08
N SER A 89 0.70 13.05 26.25
CA SER A 89 0.16 14.40 26.36
C SER A 89 1.08 15.40 25.66
N GLY A 90 0.52 16.50 25.18
CA GLY A 90 1.28 17.54 24.52
C GLY A 90 0.47 18.81 24.31
N TRP A 91 1.16 19.90 23.97
CA TRP A 91 0.52 21.16 23.60
C TRP A 91 0.19 21.18 22.11
N GLY A 92 -1.08 21.41 21.78
CA GLY A 92 -1.61 21.37 20.42
C GLY A 92 -1.79 19.96 19.86
N THR A 93 -0.87 19.02 20.12
CA THR A 93 -0.96 17.62 19.66
C THR A 93 -0.36 16.66 20.68
N ALA A 94 -0.98 15.49 20.84
CA ALA A 94 -0.45 14.34 21.57
C ALA A 94 -0.38 13.12 20.64
N THR A 95 0.70 12.36 20.71
CA THR A 95 0.93 11.19 19.85
C THR A 95 1.36 9.99 20.69
N THR A 96 0.72 8.83 20.48
CA THR A 96 1.09 7.57 21.13
C THR A 96 1.26 6.47 20.10
N VAL A 97 2.20 5.54 20.34
CA VAL A 97 2.48 4.39 19.49
C VAL A 97 2.20 3.13 20.27
N TYR A 98 1.31 2.29 19.75
CA TYR A 98 0.98 1.00 20.32
C TYR A 98 1.55 -0.11 19.46
N ARG A 99 2.37 -0.97 20.07
CA ARG A 99 3.00 -2.12 19.40
C ARG A 99 2.44 -3.40 20.01
N PHE A 100 2.02 -4.33 19.16
CA PHE A 100 1.47 -5.60 19.61
C PHE A 100 1.78 -6.74 18.64
N THR A 101 1.56 -7.96 19.13
CA THR A 101 1.64 -9.18 18.33
C THR A 101 0.52 -10.08 18.84
N PRO A 102 -0.47 -10.47 18.01
CA PRO A 102 -1.57 -11.29 18.49
C PRO A 102 -1.04 -12.65 18.99
N PRO A 103 -1.43 -13.09 20.20
CA PRO A 103 -0.87 -14.29 20.82
C PRO A 103 -1.35 -15.57 20.12
N PRO A 104 -0.59 -16.69 20.22
CA PRO A 104 -1.01 -17.93 19.61
C PRO A 104 -2.41 -18.42 20.05
N GLY A 105 -3.18 -19.02 19.15
CA GLY A 105 -4.56 -19.48 19.38
C GLY A 105 -5.62 -18.38 19.45
N SER A 106 -5.32 -17.20 18.90
CA SER A 106 -6.24 -16.05 18.88
C SER A 106 -6.87 -15.80 17.51
N ALA A 107 -6.50 -16.56 16.47
CA ALA A 107 -7.13 -16.52 15.16
C ALA A 107 -8.67 -16.65 15.23
N GLY A 108 -9.36 -15.85 14.42
CA GLY A 108 -10.82 -15.74 14.39
C GLY A 108 -11.44 -14.86 15.48
N ARG A 109 -10.64 -14.27 16.38
CA ARG A 109 -11.13 -13.32 17.40
C ARG A 109 -11.07 -11.89 16.89
N LEU A 110 -12.07 -11.10 17.30
CA LEU A 110 -12.04 -9.64 17.22
C LEU A 110 -11.66 -9.08 18.60
N VAL A 111 -10.61 -8.28 18.66
CA VAL A 111 -10.18 -7.62 19.89
C VAL A 111 -10.21 -6.11 19.74
N GLU A 112 -10.49 -5.40 20.83
CA GLU A 112 -10.70 -3.96 20.81
C GLU A 112 -9.77 -3.28 21.81
N ILE A 113 -9.12 -2.22 21.35
CA ILE A 113 -8.28 -1.34 22.16
C ILE A 113 -8.94 0.02 22.14
N LEU A 114 -9.21 0.56 23.33
CA LEU A 114 -9.90 1.83 23.50
C LEU A 114 -8.94 2.87 24.03
N TYR A 115 -8.82 3.98 23.32
CA TYR A 115 -8.15 5.19 23.79
C TYR A 115 -9.18 6.25 24.11
N ARG A 116 -8.91 7.04 25.14
CA ARG A 116 -9.65 8.25 25.46
C ARG A 116 -8.76 9.44 25.24
N ALA A 117 -9.22 10.38 24.43
CA ALA A 117 -8.58 11.67 24.23
C ALA A 117 -9.40 12.77 24.90
N TRP A 118 -8.75 13.74 25.53
CA TRP A 118 -9.43 14.89 26.11
C TRP A 118 -8.57 16.14 26.08
N THR A 119 -9.26 17.27 26.13
CA THR A 119 -8.69 18.60 26.25
C THR A 119 -9.66 19.48 27.03
N ASP A 120 -9.16 20.53 27.66
CA ASP A 120 -10.01 21.49 28.36
C ASP A 120 -11.04 22.12 27.43
N GLY A 121 -12.31 22.09 27.86
CA GLY A 121 -13.45 22.68 27.13
C GLY A 121 -14.11 21.77 26.09
N VAL A 122 -13.68 20.51 25.94
CA VAL A 122 -14.31 19.53 25.04
C VAL A 122 -14.56 18.23 25.81
N PRO A 123 -15.75 17.59 25.67
CA PRO A 123 -15.98 16.25 26.20
C PRO A 123 -14.92 15.26 25.73
N ALA A 124 -14.56 14.31 26.60
CA ALA A 124 -13.61 13.27 26.24
C ALA A 124 -14.14 12.43 25.07
N LEU A 125 -13.26 12.13 24.12
CA LEU A 125 -13.54 11.37 22.90
C LEU A 125 -12.91 10.00 23.00
N ASP A 126 -13.71 8.97 22.79
CA ASP A 126 -13.24 7.59 22.75
C ASP A 126 -12.91 7.19 21.30
N LEU A 127 -11.67 6.74 21.09
CA LEU A 127 -11.07 6.35 19.82
C LEU A 127 -10.73 4.86 19.88
N LYS A 128 -11.30 4.08 18.97
CA LYS A 128 -11.32 2.63 19.05
C LYS A 128 -10.51 2.00 17.92
N LEU A 129 -9.62 1.08 18.29
CA LEU A 129 -8.90 0.20 17.39
C LEU A 129 -9.46 -1.21 17.54
N ALA A 130 -10.11 -1.73 16.50
CA ALA A 130 -10.56 -3.10 16.42
C ALA A 130 -9.59 -3.92 15.55
N VAL A 131 -9.15 -5.07 16.03
CA VAL A 131 -8.24 -5.97 15.33
C VAL A 131 -8.92 -7.31 15.15
N ASN A 132 -9.20 -7.68 13.91
CA ASN A 132 -9.62 -9.01 13.53
C ASN A 132 -8.37 -9.86 13.29
N ILE A 133 -8.23 -10.94 14.06
CA ILE A 133 -7.02 -11.76 14.06
C ILE A 133 -7.19 -12.86 13.03
N SER A 134 -6.40 -12.82 11.97
CA SER A 134 -6.40 -13.84 10.92
C SER A 134 -5.46 -15.01 11.27
N ALA A 135 -5.58 -16.12 10.53
CA ALA A 135 -4.76 -17.31 10.76
C ALA A 135 -3.25 -16.96 10.68
N PRO A 136 -2.39 -17.62 11.48
CA PRO A 136 -0.96 -17.34 11.49
C PRO A 136 -0.34 -17.57 10.11
N VAL A 137 0.60 -16.70 9.74
CA VAL A 137 1.40 -16.87 8.52
C VAL A 137 2.28 -18.12 8.73
N PRO A 138 2.25 -19.13 7.83
CA PRO A 138 2.97 -20.38 8.06
C PRO A 138 4.48 -20.13 8.19
N ALA A 139 5.09 -20.66 9.26
CA ALA A 139 6.51 -20.51 9.53
C ALA A 139 7.35 -21.33 8.54
N CYS A 140 8.32 -20.68 7.87
CA CYS A 140 9.31 -21.35 7.03
C CYS A 140 10.20 -22.30 7.87
N SER A 141 10.21 -23.59 7.52
CA SER A 141 11.20 -24.57 7.98
C SER A 141 12.30 -24.71 6.92
N LEU A 142 13.57 -24.70 7.35
CA LEU A 142 14.74 -24.83 6.49
C LEU A 142 14.78 -26.25 5.88
N ALA A 143 14.39 -26.38 4.61
CA ALA A 143 14.71 -27.55 3.79
C ALA A 143 15.94 -27.24 2.92
N GLY A 144 16.71 -28.28 2.58
CA GLY A 144 17.90 -28.25 1.73
C GLY A 144 17.67 -27.65 0.33
N PRO A 145 18.66 -27.73 -0.59
CA PRO A 145 18.63 -26.97 -1.84
C PRO A 145 17.31 -27.22 -2.58
N ALA A 146 16.50 -26.17 -2.68
CA ALA A 146 15.12 -26.21 -3.09
C ALA A 146 14.99 -26.49 -4.60
N PRO A 147 13.92 -27.18 -5.06
CA PRO A 147 13.36 -26.84 -6.36
C PRO A 147 12.66 -25.47 -6.27
N ALA A 148 12.62 -24.75 -7.39
CA ALA A 148 12.28 -23.35 -7.50
C ALA A 148 10.90 -22.96 -6.91
N GLY A 149 10.84 -21.75 -6.32
CA GLY A 149 9.63 -20.92 -6.16
C GLY A 149 8.71 -21.24 -4.97
N SER A 150 8.48 -20.28 -4.07
CA SER A 150 7.26 -20.30 -3.25
C SER A 150 6.05 -20.00 -4.13
N ARG A 151 4.89 -20.62 -3.87
CA ARG A 151 3.66 -20.44 -4.67
C ARG A 151 3.25 -18.97 -4.86
N GLU A 152 3.58 -18.10 -3.92
CA GLU A 152 3.35 -16.64 -3.99
C GLU A 152 4.32 -15.93 -4.95
N MET A 153 5.60 -16.34 -4.95
CA MET A 153 6.58 -15.89 -5.95
C MET A 153 6.25 -16.44 -7.34
N GLU A 154 5.74 -17.67 -7.40
CA GLU A 154 5.18 -18.24 -8.61
C GLU A 154 3.87 -17.56 -9.00
N ALA A 155 3.10 -16.96 -8.10
CA ALA A 155 1.88 -16.24 -8.49
C ALA A 155 2.21 -14.90 -9.15
N ARG A 156 3.29 -14.23 -8.72
CA ARG A 156 3.74 -13.01 -9.36
C ARG A 156 4.50 -13.32 -10.65
N LEU A 157 4.05 -12.72 -11.73
CA LEU A 157 4.72 -12.77 -13.02
C LEU A 157 5.29 -11.39 -13.32
N ALA A 158 6.61 -11.25 -13.27
CA ALA A 158 7.27 -10.01 -13.69
C ALA A 158 7.10 -9.79 -15.20
N TRP A 159 6.98 -8.52 -15.59
CA TRP A 159 6.91 -8.17 -17.00
C TRP A 159 8.22 -8.52 -17.72
N SER A 160 8.11 -9.08 -18.92
CA SER A 160 9.26 -9.34 -19.80
C SER A 160 8.83 -9.29 -21.26
N ALA A 161 9.61 -8.60 -22.09
CA ALA A 161 9.41 -8.56 -23.53
C ALA A 161 9.53 -9.96 -24.17
N ASP A 162 10.34 -10.84 -23.59
CA ASP A 162 10.62 -12.18 -24.11
C ASP A 162 9.63 -13.25 -23.58
N ARG A 163 8.74 -12.88 -22.65
CA ARG A 163 7.73 -13.78 -22.09
C ARG A 163 6.34 -13.12 -22.10
N PRO A 164 5.67 -13.07 -23.26
CA PRO A 164 4.28 -12.64 -23.35
C PRO A 164 3.37 -13.49 -22.47
N LEU A 165 2.22 -12.92 -22.10
CA LEU A 165 1.15 -13.58 -21.39
C LEU A 165 0.60 -14.75 -22.21
N THR A 166 0.22 -15.79 -21.48
CA THR A 166 -0.53 -16.93 -22.00
C THR A 166 -1.79 -17.12 -21.17
N TRP A 167 -2.79 -17.82 -21.69
CA TRP A 167 -3.96 -18.15 -20.89
C TRP A 167 -3.65 -19.02 -19.67
N ASP A 168 -2.49 -19.68 -19.64
CA ASP A 168 -2.01 -20.45 -18.50
C ASP A 168 -1.52 -19.56 -17.35
N ASP A 169 -1.41 -18.24 -17.55
CA ASP A 169 -1.08 -17.28 -16.49
C ASP A 169 -2.32 -16.81 -15.70
N PHE A 170 -3.54 -17.18 -16.10
CA PHE A 170 -4.80 -16.74 -15.45
C PHE A 170 -5.33 -17.85 -14.54
N TRP A 171 -4.84 -17.89 -13.30
CA TRP A 171 -5.09 -18.99 -12.36
C TRP A 171 -6.34 -18.80 -11.51
N ALA A 172 -6.85 -17.57 -11.41
CA ALA A 172 -8.01 -17.28 -10.58
C ALA A 172 -9.30 -17.77 -11.24
N PRO A 173 -10.27 -18.26 -10.46
CA PRO A 173 -11.62 -18.45 -10.95
C PRO A 173 -12.27 -17.09 -11.26
N PRO A 174 -13.15 -17.00 -12.28
CA PRO A 174 -13.93 -15.79 -12.53
C PRO A 174 -14.80 -15.45 -11.32
N PRO A 175 -14.83 -14.17 -10.87
CA PRO A 175 -15.66 -13.78 -9.75
C PRO A 175 -17.15 -13.92 -10.09
N PRO A 176 -18.00 -14.25 -9.09
CA PRO A 176 -19.42 -14.45 -9.28
C PRO A 176 -20.16 -13.15 -9.66
N ASP A 177 -19.64 -12.01 -9.24
CA ASP A 177 -20.17 -10.65 -9.42
C ASP A 177 -19.49 -9.87 -10.57
N ARG A 178 -18.71 -10.55 -11.42
CA ARG A 178 -18.10 -9.93 -12.61
C ARG A 178 -19.15 -9.31 -13.54
N ASP A 179 -18.71 -8.32 -14.33
CA ASP A 179 -19.48 -7.87 -15.49
C ASP A 179 -19.77 -9.07 -16.43
N PRO A 180 -21.04 -9.36 -16.76
CA PRO A 180 -21.40 -10.43 -17.70
C PRO A 180 -20.76 -10.31 -19.10
N GLN A 181 -20.34 -9.10 -19.49
CA GLN A 181 -19.62 -8.83 -20.73
C GLN A 181 -18.11 -9.07 -20.63
N ALA A 182 -17.54 -9.10 -19.42
CA ALA A 182 -16.11 -9.34 -19.22
C ALA A 182 -15.76 -10.81 -19.51
N ALA A 183 -14.78 -11.00 -20.40
CA ALA A 183 -14.28 -12.31 -20.79
C ALA A 183 -13.04 -12.73 -19.99
N ALA A 184 -12.25 -11.76 -19.54
CA ALA A 184 -11.08 -11.93 -18.71
C ALA A 184 -10.87 -10.66 -17.87
N ALA A 185 -9.98 -10.75 -16.88
CA ALA A 185 -9.38 -9.59 -16.25
C ALA A 185 -7.98 -9.94 -15.73
N ILE A 186 -7.02 -9.06 -16.01
CA ILE A 186 -5.67 -9.11 -15.44
C ILE A 186 -5.58 -8.29 -14.15
N ALA A 187 -4.96 -8.88 -13.12
CA ALA A 187 -4.60 -8.19 -11.90
C ALA A 187 -3.11 -7.80 -11.95
N ILE A 188 -2.80 -6.51 -11.76
CA ILE A 188 -1.44 -5.99 -11.86
C ILE A 188 -1.09 -5.23 -10.59
N VAL A 189 0.13 -5.44 -10.10
CA VAL A 189 0.73 -4.71 -8.98
C VAL A 189 1.97 -3.96 -9.44
N ILE A 190 2.08 -2.69 -9.02
CA ILE A 190 3.30 -1.88 -9.17
C ILE A 190 3.76 -1.52 -7.75
N ASP A 191 5.00 -1.85 -7.43
CA ASP A 191 5.59 -1.65 -6.11
C ASP A 191 6.93 -0.90 -6.26
N TYR A 192 7.36 -0.20 -5.21
CA TYR A 192 8.71 0.36 -5.13
C TYR A 192 9.33 0.25 -3.73
N GLN A 193 10.66 0.20 -3.69
CA GLN A 193 11.48 0.28 -2.48
C GLN A 193 12.54 1.35 -2.70
N LEU A 194 12.61 2.30 -1.78
CA LEU A 194 13.53 3.43 -1.85
C LEU A 194 14.30 3.55 -0.54
N GLU A 195 15.63 3.54 -0.62
CA GLU A 195 16.50 3.81 0.53
C GLU A 195 17.22 5.16 0.35
N PRO A 196 17.07 6.10 1.30
CA PRO A 196 17.77 7.39 1.24
C PRO A 196 19.28 7.24 1.46
N VAL A 197 20.07 8.03 0.72
CA VAL A 197 21.47 8.33 1.06
C VAL A 197 21.54 9.75 1.62
N LEU A 198 22.20 9.92 2.76
CA LEU A 198 22.24 11.18 3.49
C LEU A 198 23.63 11.80 3.44
N THR A 199 23.68 13.10 3.17
CA THR A 199 24.91 13.89 3.11
C THR A 199 24.77 15.19 3.90
N PRO A 200 25.78 15.60 4.68
CA PRO A 200 25.80 16.93 5.30
C PRO A 200 25.79 18.04 4.22
N ASP A 201 25.04 19.11 4.45
CA ASP A 201 24.94 20.27 3.57
C ASP A 201 24.99 21.56 4.42
N GLY A 202 26.19 21.90 4.90
CA GLY A 202 26.40 22.98 5.87
C GLY A 202 25.70 22.70 7.21
N PRO A 203 24.83 23.59 7.72
CA PRO A 203 24.06 23.34 8.93
C PRO A 203 22.85 22.42 8.71
N LYS A 204 22.59 22.00 7.45
CA LYS A 204 21.47 21.15 7.06
C LYS A 204 21.96 19.78 6.63
N TRP A 205 20.99 18.91 6.32
CA TRP A 205 21.20 17.62 5.70
C TRP A 205 20.46 17.55 4.38
N ARG A 206 21.07 16.85 3.41
CA ARG A 206 20.47 16.50 2.13
C ARG A 206 20.28 15.00 2.04
N ALA A 207 19.10 14.58 1.62
CA ALA A 207 18.76 13.22 1.27
C ALA A 207 18.62 13.10 -0.25
N GLY A 208 19.28 12.11 -0.84
CA GLY A 208 19.06 11.67 -2.22
C GLY A 208 18.63 10.21 -2.25
N VAL A 209 18.30 9.71 -3.44
CA VAL A 209 17.98 8.29 -3.63
C VAL A 209 19.27 7.47 -3.67
N GLY A 210 19.45 6.59 -2.67
CA GLY A 210 20.60 5.70 -2.59
C GLY A 210 20.38 4.39 -3.33
N SER A 211 19.36 3.62 -2.91
CA SER A 211 18.90 2.44 -3.63
C SER A 211 17.45 2.61 -4.05
N LEU A 212 17.10 2.06 -5.21
CA LEU A 212 15.75 2.09 -5.74
C LEU A 212 15.47 0.79 -6.49
N VAL A 213 14.36 0.16 -6.15
CA VAL A 213 13.78 -0.97 -6.89
C VAL A 213 12.34 -0.60 -7.20
N VAL A 214 11.94 -0.72 -8.47
CA VAL A 214 10.55 -0.53 -8.90
C VAL A 214 10.14 -1.72 -9.74
N THR A 215 9.04 -2.37 -9.38
CA THR A 215 8.58 -3.62 -10.01
C THR A 215 7.16 -3.47 -10.53
N ALA A 216 6.86 -4.13 -11.65
CA ALA A 216 5.51 -4.38 -12.12
C ALA A 216 5.33 -5.88 -12.35
N ALA A 217 4.24 -6.44 -11.86
CA ALA A 217 3.94 -7.86 -11.99
C ALA A 217 2.45 -8.10 -12.17
N MET A 218 2.11 -9.11 -12.97
CA MET A 218 0.79 -9.71 -12.98
C MET A 218 0.65 -10.65 -11.77
N GLU A 219 -0.47 -10.57 -11.06
CA GLU A 219 -0.86 -11.49 -10.01
C GLU A 219 -1.72 -12.60 -10.62
N ARG A 220 -1.06 -13.72 -10.98
CA ARG A 220 -1.68 -14.84 -11.72
C ARG A 220 -2.84 -15.47 -10.96
N ASP A 221 -2.72 -15.55 -9.64
CA ASP A 221 -3.73 -16.06 -8.70
C ASP A 221 -4.92 -15.10 -8.47
N ARG A 222 -4.86 -13.88 -9.02
CA ARG A 222 -5.95 -12.90 -9.03
C ARG A 222 -6.47 -12.58 -10.42
N SER A 223 -5.80 -13.08 -11.45
CA SER A 223 -6.17 -12.89 -12.85
C SER A 223 -7.01 -14.06 -13.35
N TRP A 224 -8.13 -13.80 -14.02
CA TRP A 224 -9.08 -14.83 -14.44
C TRP A 224 -9.48 -14.67 -15.91
N ALA A 225 -9.90 -15.77 -16.54
CA ALA A 225 -10.45 -15.78 -17.89
C ALA A 225 -11.50 -16.87 -18.04
N LEU A 226 -12.63 -16.56 -18.70
CA LEU A 226 -13.67 -17.53 -19.04
C LEU A 226 -13.14 -18.49 -20.12
N ALA A 227 -13.14 -19.79 -19.83
CA ALA A 227 -12.53 -20.81 -20.69
C ALA A 227 -13.09 -20.81 -22.12
N ASP A 228 -14.38 -20.56 -22.28
CA ASP A 228 -15.10 -20.51 -23.56
C ASP A 228 -14.95 -19.19 -24.32
N ARG A 229 -14.32 -18.17 -23.70
CA ARG A 229 -14.11 -16.83 -24.31
C ARG A 229 -12.63 -16.46 -24.48
N ARG A 230 -11.74 -17.43 -24.33
CA ARG A 230 -10.29 -17.28 -24.59
C ARG A 230 -10.05 -17.13 -26.09
N THR A 231 -9.64 -15.94 -26.52
CA THR A 231 -9.32 -15.64 -27.93
C THR A 231 -7.95 -14.97 -28.05
N PRO A 232 -7.26 -15.06 -29.20
CA PRO A 232 -6.00 -14.34 -29.40
C PRO A 232 -6.15 -12.82 -29.22
N THR A 233 -7.25 -12.23 -29.72
CA THR A 233 -7.55 -10.80 -29.57
C THR A 233 -7.72 -10.42 -28.10
N GLY A 234 -8.48 -11.21 -27.32
CA GLY A 234 -8.66 -10.97 -25.89
C GLY A 234 -7.34 -11.05 -25.12
N LEU A 235 -6.49 -12.04 -25.42
CA LEU A 235 -5.17 -12.16 -24.79
C LEU A 235 -4.27 -10.98 -25.14
N GLY A 236 -4.32 -10.53 -26.39
CA GLY A 236 -3.61 -9.32 -26.84
C GLY A 236 -4.04 -8.08 -26.06
N HIS A 237 -5.35 -7.94 -25.79
CA HIS A 237 -5.89 -6.85 -24.99
C HIS A 237 -5.37 -6.87 -23.54
N GLU A 238 -5.41 -8.02 -22.88
CA GLU A 238 -4.85 -8.20 -21.52
C GLU A 238 -3.32 -7.97 -21.48
N GLN A 239 -2.60 -8.38 -22.53
CA GLN A 239 -1.17 -8.09 -22.64
C GLN A 239 -0.91 -6.58 -22.68
N ARG A 240 -1.72 -5.79 -23.38
CA ARG A 240 -1.53 -4.33 -23.43
C ARG A 240 -1.81 -3.66 -22.09
N HIS A 241 -2.74 -4.16 -21.28
CA HIS A 241 -2.88 -3.71 -19.89
C HIS A 241 -1.57 -3.93 -19.10
N PHE A 242 -0.91 -5.08 -19.29
CA PHE A 242 0.37 -5.37 -18.65
C PHE A 242 1.53 -4.51 -19.16
N ASP A 243 1.59 -4.29 -20.46
CA ASP A 243 2.60 -3.42 -21.09
C ASP A 243 2.44 -1.95 -20.67
N LEU A 244 1.20 -1.48 -20.52
CA LEU A 244 0.92 -0.15 -19.99
C LEU A 244 1.42 -0.02 -18.54
N ALA A 245 1.25 -1.06 -17.71
CA ALA A 245 1.80 -1.06 -16.36
C ALA A 245 3.33 -1.01 -16.32
N GLU A 246 4.01 -1.71 -17.24
CA GLU A 246 5.48 -1.59 -17.38
C GLU A 246 5.89 -0.18 -17.81
N ALA A 247 5.15 0.46 -18.72
CA ALA A 247 5.44 1.84 -19.11
C ALA A 247 5.34 2.79 -17.90
N TYR A 248 4.30 2.65 -17.08
CA TYR A 248 4.16 3.44 -15.84
C TYR A 248 5.18 3.06 -14.76
N ARG A 249 5.65 1.80 -14.69
CA ARG A 249 6.76 1.40 -13.84
C ARG A 249 8.06 2.12 -14.21
N ARG A 250 8.36 2.22 -15.51
CA ARG A 250 9.54 2.98 -16.01
C ARG A 250 9.42 4.47 -15.72
N LEU A 251 8.23 5.05 -15.91
CA LEU A 251 7.95 6.44 -15.57
C LEU A 251 8.17 6.69 -14.06
N LEU A 252 7.62 5.82 -13.21
CA LEU A 252 7.78 5.89 -11.76
C LEU A 252 9.26 5.82 -11.37
N GLU A 253 9.99 4.85 -11.94
CA GLU A 253 11.42 4.69 -11.67
C GLU A 253 12.22 5.95 -12.04
N ALA A 254 11.96 6.52 -13.22
CA ALA A 254 12.61 7.76 -13.65
C ALA A 254 12.27 8.93 -12.72
N ALA A 255 11.01 9.09 -12.33
CA ALA A 255 10.56 10.16 -11.43
C ALA A 255 11.18 10.03 -10.04
N LEU A 256 11.21 8.82 -9.47
CA LEU A 256 11.78 8.57 -8.15
C LEU A 256 13.29 8.78 -8.12
N ARG A 257 14.04 8.34 -9.16
CA ARG A 257 15.52 8.53 -9.22
C ARG A 257 15.94 9.99 -9.14
N GLY A 258 15.09 10.92 -9.61
CA GLY A 258 15.37 12.36 -9.59
C GLY A 258 15.14 13.06 -8.25
N LEU A 259 14.64 12.34 -7.24
CA LEU A 259 14.25 12.98 -5.97
C LEU A 259 15.44 13.37 -5.11
N SER A 260 15.32 14.54 -4.50
CA SER A 260 16.19 14.99 -3.42
C SER A 260 15.41 15.86 -2.44
N ALA A 261 15.79 15.81 -1.17
CA ALA A 261 15.17 16.61 -0.14
C ALA A 261 16.22 17.16 0.84
N THR A 262 15.86 18.22 1.54
CA THR A 262 16.68 18.79 2.62
C THR A 262 15.92 18.78 3.93
N GLY A 263 16.65 18.77 5.05
CA GLY A 263 16.10 18.90 6.39
C GLY A 263 17.11 19.54 7.33
N SER A 264 16.64 20.02 8.48
CA SER A 264 17.51 20.55 9.54
C SER A 264 18.26 19.43 10.27
N SER A 265 17.80 18.18 10.11
CA SER A 265 18.48 16.97 10.57
C SER A 265 18.49 15.88 9.49
N ALA A 266 19.36 14.88 9.66
CA ALA A 266 19.42 13.69 8.81
C ALA A 266 18.06 12.98 8.73
N ALA A 267 17.39 12.81 9.87
CA ALA A 267 16.08 12.16 9.97
C ALA A 267 15.00 12.95 9.22
N GLU A 268 14.98 14.27 9.36
CA GLU A 268 14.02 15.14 8.66
C GLU A 268 14.25 15.12 7.14
N ALA A 269 15.51 15.18 6.68
CA ALA A 269 15.83 15.10 5.26
C ALA A 269 15.37 13.76 4.66
N ALA A 270 15.61 12.64 5.36
CA ALA A 270 15.14 11.31 4.96
C ALA A 270 13.61 11.24 4.90
N GLN A 271 12.91 11.75 5.92
CA GLN A 271 11.46 11.76 5.97
C GLN A 271 10.85 12.59 4.84
N ASN A 272 11.44 13.75 4.53
CA ASN A 272 11.03 14.59 3.42
C ASN A 272 11.19 13.87 2.08
N LEU A 273 12.32 13.19 1.84
CA LEU A 273 12.54 12.40 0.62
C LEU A 273 11.51 11.27 0.49
N LEU A 274 11.28 10.51 1.57
CA LEU A 274 10.29 9.43 1.56
C LEU A 274 8.87 9.96 1.35
N SER A 275 8.56 11.14 1.87
CA SER A 275 7.27 11.80 1.64
C SER A 275 7.09 12.22 0.18
N GLN A 276 8.12 12.81 -0.44
CA GLN A 276 8.12 13.09 -1.87
C GLN A 276 7.95 11.81 -2.69
N GLY A 277 8.66 10.73 -2.34
CA GLY A 277 8.54 9.43 -3.01
C GLY A 277 7.11 8.88 -2.97
N ARG A 278 6.43 8.95 -1.82
CA ARG A 278 5.02 8.57 -1.69
C ARG A 278 4.09 9.44 -2.54
N ALA A 279 4.32 10.75 -2.58
CA ALA A 279 3.51 11.66 -3.39
C ALA A 279 3.66 11.36 -4.90
N VAL A 280 4.90 11.17 -5.37
CA VAL A 280 5.18 10.78 -6.76
C VAL A 280 4.55 9.42 -7.09
N PHE A 281 4.67 8.45 -6.20
CA PHE A 281 4.03 7.14 -6.39
C PHE A 281 2.52 7.28 -6.56
N GLN A 282 1.85 8.01 -5.67
CA GLN A 282 0.40 8.22 -5.77
C GLN A 282 0.01 8.87 -7.09
N GLU A 283 0.70 9.95 -7.49
CA GLU A 283 0.43 10.65 -8.75
C GLU A 283 0.57 9.71 -9.96
N VAL A 284 1.65 8.92 -10.01
CA VAL A 284 1.91 8.00 -11.13
C VAL A 284 0.87 6.88 -11.16
N MET A 285 0.45 6.37 -10.00
CA MET A 285 -0.59 5.33 -9.91
C MET A 285 -1.98 5.85 -10.28
N ASP A 286 -2.32 7.10 -9.93
CA ASP A 286 -3.58 7.72 -10.34
C ASP A 286 -3.64 7.87 -11.87
N ARG A 287 -2.54 8.33 -12.48
CA ARG A 287 -2.40 8.42 -13.94
C ARG A 287 -2.46 7.05 -14.61
N HIS A 288 -1.78 6.05 -14.04
CA HIS A 288 -1.84 4.67 -14.52
C HIS A 288 -3.28 4.17 -14.52
N SER A 289 -4.01 4.33 -13.42
CA SER A 289 -5.41 3.92 -13.33
C SER A 289 -6.30 4.64 -14.35
N ALA A 290 -6.06 5.94 -14.57
CA ALA A 290 -6.78 6.72 -15.57
C ALA A 290 -6.51 6.21 -17.00
N ALA A 291 -5.24 5.89 -17.31
CA ALA A 291 -4.83 5.37 -18.61
C ALA A 291 -5.37 3.98 -18.88
N GLN A 292 -5.37 3.08 -17.89
CA GLN A 292 -5.97 1.74 -17.96
C GLN A 292 -7.47 1.85 -18.32
N ALA A 293 -8.20 2.69 -17.58
CA ALA A 293 -9.63 2.92 -17.84
C ALA A 293 -9.88 3.61 -19.19
N GLN A 294 -8.99 4.48 -19.64
CA GLN A 294 -9.09 5.10 -20.95
C GLN A 294 -8.86 4.10 -22.08
N TYR A 295 -7.85 3.25 -21.94
CA TYR A 295 -7.55 2.21 -22.90
C TYR A 295 -8.72 1.24 -23.09
N ASP A 296 -9.34 0.79 -21.99
CA ASP A 296 -10.58 0.01 -22.00
C ASP A 296 -11.70 0.69 -22.80
N ARG A 297 -11.98 1.96 -22.49
CA ARG A 297 -13.04 2.74 -23.15
C ARG A 297 -12.76 2.93 -24.64
N ASP A 298 -11.56 3.38 -24.97
CA ASP A 298 -11.18 3.75 -26.34
C ASP A 298 -11.15 2.53 -27.26
N THR A 299 -10.76 1.36 -26.76
CA THR A 299 -10.73 0.11 -27.54
C THR A 299 -12.03 -0.68 -27.46
N ASN A 300 -13.04 -0.20 -26.72
CA ASN A 300 -14.25 -0.93 -26.40
C ASN A 300 -13.93 -2.33 -25.84
N HIS A 301 -13.05 -2.39 -24.83
CA HIS A 301 -12.52 -3.62 -24.23
C HIS A 301 -11.92 -4.56 -25.29
N GLY A 302 -11.09 -4.00 -26.18
CA GLY A 302 -10.39 -4.72 -27.25
C GLY A 302 -11.24 -5.12 -28.46
N ARG A 303 -12.51 -4.68 -28.55
CA ARG A 303 -13.41 -4.99 -29.67
C ARG A 303 -13.22 -4.07 -30.88
N ASP A 304 -12.68 -2.87 -30.67
CA ASP A 304 -12.34 -1.94 -31.75
C ASP A 304 -10.87 -2.15 -32.17
N ALA A 305 -10.68 -2.86 -33.29
CA ALA A 305 -9.36 -3.20 -33.80
C ALA A 305 -8.52 -1.97 -34.22
N ALA A 306 -9.16 -0.93 -34.76
CA ALA A 306 -8.44 0.26 -35.20
C ALA A 306 -7.92 1.07 -34.01
N ARG A 307 -8.72 1.18 -32.95
CA ARG A 307 -8.32 1.80 -31.69
C ARG A 307 -7.29 0.96 -30.95
N GLN A 308 -7.42 -0.36 -30.99
CA GLN A 308 -6.41 -1.28 -30.45
C GLN A 308 -5.04 -1.02 -31.08
N GLU A 309 -4.94 -0.98 -32.42
CA GLU A 309 -3.69 -0.73 -33.13
C GLU A 309 -3.10 0.68 -32.84
N GLU A 310 -3.96 1.68 -32.63
CA GLU A 310 -3.51 3.01 -32.20
C GLU A 310 -2.87 2.95 -30.81
N TRP A 311 -3.50 2.26 -29.86
CA TRP A 311 -2.95 2.06 -28.52
C TRP A 311 -1.69 1.21 -28.51
N ASP A 312 -1.62 0.17 -29.33
CA ASP A 312 -0.44 -0.69 -29.45
C ASP A 312 0.80 0.14 -29.82
N ARG A 313 0.66 1.04 -30.80
CA ARG A 313 1.75 1.95 -31.21
C ARG A 313 2.13 2.94 -30.11
N ARG A 314 1.15 3.50 -29.40
CA ARG A 314 1.40 4.43 -28.27
C ARG A 314 2.15 3.73 -27.15
N ILE A 315 1.68 2.55 -26.74
CA ILE A 315 2.29 1.75 -25.68
C ILE A 315 3.71 1.33 -26.07
N ALA A 316 3.92 0.87 -27.31
CA ALA A 316 5.26 0.56 -27.80
C ALA A 316 6.21 1.77 -27.73
N GLY A 317 5.71 2.96 -28.07
CA GLY A 317 6.43 4.22 -27.90
C GLY A 317 6.83 4.45 -26.44
N TRP A 318 5.89 4.36 -25.51
CA TRP A 318 6.16 4.59 -24.07
C TRP A 318 7.07 3.53 -23.44
N LEU A 319 7.00 2.28 -23.91
CA LEU A 319 7.96 1.25 -23.51
C LEU A 319 9.37 1.60 -24.00
N SER A 320 9.52 2.16 -25.19
CA SER A 320 10.83 2.55 -25.73
C SER A 320 11.40 3.83 -25.11
N ASP A 321 10.54 4.79 -24.73
CA ASP A 321 10.93 6.08 -24.16
C ASP A 321 10.00 6.47 -23.00
N PRO A 322 10.44 6.30 -21.73
CA PRO A 322 9.64 6.60 -20.56
C PRO A 322 9.46 8.10 -20.30
N TYR A 323 10.13 8.97 -21.06
CA TYR A 323 10.00 10.43 -20.97
C TYR A 323 8.94 11.00 -21.92
N LEU A 324 8.42 10.19 -22.84
CA LEU A 324 7.23 10.54 -23.59
C LEU A 324 6.07 10.79 -22.62
N ARG A 325 5.27 11.81 -22.93
CA ARG A 325 4.15 12.21 -22.06
C ARG A 325 3.07 11.14 -22.09
N LEU A 326 3.14 10.23 -21.13
CA LEU A 326 2.06 9.31 -20.77
C LEU A 326 0.83 10.12 -20.31
N PRO A 327 -0.39 9.67 -20.62
CA PRO A 327 -1.60 10.31 -20.12
C PRO A 327 -1.71 10.29 -18.58
#